data_AF-A0A8C4UU11-F1
#
_entry.id   AF-A0A8C4UU11-F1
#
_cell.length_a   1.000
_cell.length_b   1.000
_cell.length_c   1.000
_cell.angle_alpha   90.00
_cell.angle_beta   90.00
_cell.angle_gamma   90.00
#
_symmetry.space_group_name_H-M   'P 1'
#
loop_
_entity.id
_entity.type
_entity.pdbx_description
1 polymer ?
#
loop_
_entity_poly.entity_id
_entity_poly.type
_entity_poly.pdbx_seq_one_letter_code
_entity_poly.pdbx_strand_id
1 'polypeptide(L)'
;MLQGTNPRRCYFSQPGLSSPLLLVLRATFLCVLYSHRSRDTSLLCQWSSVFTSIHHSCFPKQTDWLYLPQPMRAKHCQLCRHCVRRYDHHCPWIENCVGEKNHRLFIIYLSVQLVVLLWGGHAAWSGLYFEQSWDWLWHNIFLLMSFLLMAVFSIVVLLLLVSHLYLISCNTTTWEFMSHHRISYLQHSELENPFDQGVILNLWRFFCSCHLTAWEKIYFHRNNEPV
;
A
#
# COMPACT_ATOMS: atom_id res chain seq x y z
N MET A 1 -12.74 30.97 -37.41
CA MET A 1 -13.87 31.02 -36.46
C MET A 1 -13.86 29.75 -35.64
N LEU A 2 -13.99 29.91 -34.33
CA LEU A 2 -13.96 28.89 -33.29
C LEU A 2 -15.27 28.07 -33.25
N GLN A 3 -15.16 26.78 -32.91
CA GLN A 3 -16.04 25.97 -32.03
C GLN A 3 -15.49 24.52 -32.09
N GLY A 4 -15.07 23.82 -31.04
CA GLY A 4 -15.34 23.92 -29.61
C GLY A 4 -16.20 22.74 -29.16
N THR A 5 -15.72 21.97 -28.17
CA THR A 5 -16.35 20.85 -27.40
C THR A 5 -16.14 19.43 -27.97
N ASN A 6 -15.69 18.40 -27.24
CA ASN A 6 -15.48 18.18 -25.80
C ASN A 6 -14.52 16.96 -25.60
N PRO A 7 -13.39 17.04 -24.88
CA PRO A 7 -12.66 15.83 -24.49
C PRO A 7 -13.53 15.06 -23.50
N ARG A 8 -13.79 13.77 -23.77
CA ARG A 8 -14.60 12.89 -22.91
C ARG A 8 -14.06 12.98 -21.47
N ARG A 9 -14.73 13.77 -20.62
CA ARG A 9 -14.46 13.79 -19.18
C ARG A 9 -14.81 12.42 -18.65
N CYS A 10 -13.82 11.68 -18.15
CA CYS A 10 -14.07 10.56 -17.26
C CYS A 10 -14.74 11.13 -16.01
N TYR A 11 -16.05 10.93 -15.89
CA TYR A 11 -16.79 11.28 -14.68
C TYR A 11 -16.35 10.36 -13.54
N PHE A 12 -15.76 10.95 -12.50
CA PHE A 12 -15.54 10.32 -11.21
C PHE A 12 -16.85 10.40 -10.43
N SER A 13 -17.53 9.27 -10.23
CA SER A 13 -18.60 9.16 -9.24
C SER A 13 -17.99 8.77 -7.90
N GLN A 14 -18.09 9.64 -6.89
CA GLN A 14 -17.81 9.28 -5.50
C GLN A 14 -19.08 8.74 -4.84
N PRO A 15 -19.00 7.64 -4.08
CA PRO A 15 -19.98 7.38 -3.03
C PRO A 15 -19.40 7.69 -1.64
N GLY A 16 -20.19 8.42 -0.86
CA GLY A 16 -20.36 8.32 0.60
C GLY A 16 -19.10 8.20 1.46
N LEU A 17 -18.73 9.32 2.08
CA LEU A 17 -17.79 9.40 3.19
C LEU A 17 -18.36 8.66 4.42
N SER A 18 -17.80 7.51 4.77
CA SER A 18 -17.77 7.03 6.16
C SER A 18 -16.31 6.82 6.56
N SER A 19 -15.88 7.48 7.63
CA SER A 19 -14.47 7.72 7.96
C SER A 19 -13.67 6.43 8.21
N PRO A 20 -12.57 6.19 7.48
CA PRO A 20 -11.70 5.01 7.66
C PRO A 20 -10.91 5.03 9.00
N LEU A 21 -10.90 6.16 9.71
CA LEU A 21 -10.30 6.29 11.04
C LEU A 21 -11.07 5.47 12.11
N LEU A 22 -12.39 5.34 11.97
CA LEU A 22 -13.24 4.69 12.99
C LEU A 22 -13.14 3.15 12.95
N LEU A 23 -12.78 2.56 11.80
CA LEU A 23 -12.64 1.11 11.65
C LEU A 23 -11.28 0.58 12.14
N VAL A 24 -10.20 1.34 11.94
CA VAL A 24 -8.86 1.00 12.47
C VAL A 24 -8.83 1.12 13.99
N LEU A 25 -9.50 2.14 14.55
CA LEU A 25 -9.69 2.29 15.99
C LEU A 25 -10.61 1.20 16.57
N ARG A 26 -11.61 0.70 15.82
CA ARG A 26 -12.48 -0.40 16.27
C ARG A 26 -11.82 -1.78 16.16
N ALA A 27 -11.00 -2.04 15.15
CA ALA A 27 -10.28 -3.32 15.02
C ALA A 27 -9.20 -3.47 16.12
N THR A 28 -8.56 -2.37 16.51
CA THR A 28 -7.66 -2.34 17.68
C THR A 28 -8.43 -2.44 19.01
N PHE A 29 -9.60 -1.80 19.15
CA PHE A 29 -10.47 -1.97 20.33
C PHE A 29 -11.07 -3.38 20.47
N LEU A 30 -11.43 -4.03 19.37
CA LEU A 30 -11.97 -5.39 19.38
C LEU A 30 -10.90 -6.43 19.72
N CYS A 31 -9.64 -6.24 19.31
CA CYS A 31 -8.56 -7.13 19.72
C CYS A 31 -8.25 -7.04 21.23
N VAL A 32 -8.49 -5.87 21.85
CA VAL A 32 -8.34 -5.66 23.30
C VAL A 32 -9.55 -6.14 24.11
N LEU A 33 -10.76 -6.16 23.54
CA LEU A 33 -11.99 -6.55 24.25
C LEU A 33 -12.48 -7.98 23.95
N TYR A 34 -11.98 -8.65 22.90
CA TYR A 34 -12.49 -9.97 22.49
C TYR A 34 -11.63 -11.13 22.99
N SER A 35 -11.31 -11.11 24.28
CA SER A 35 -10.92 -12.32 25.03
C SER A 35 -12.13 -13.17 25.43
N HIS A 36 -13.34 -12.86 24.94
CA HIS A 36 -14.50 -13.71 25.18
C HIS A 36 -15.46 -13.76 23.97
N ARG A 37 -15.30 -14.84 23.20
CA ARG A 37 -16.37 -15.60 22.53
C ARG A 37 -17.28 -14.87 21.53
N SER A 38 -17.04 -15.12 20.24
CA SER A 38 -18.03 -15.69 19.30
C SER A 38 -17.38 -16.01 17.94
N ARG A 39 -17.90 -17.03 17.27
CA ARG A 39 -17.56 -17.45 15.90
C ARG A 39 -18.52 -16.73 14.96
N ASP A 40 -18.04 -15.75 14.20
CA ASP A 40 -18.84 -15.14 13.14
C ASP A 40 -17.97 -14.86 11.90
N THR A 41 -18.24 -15.58 10.82
CA THR A 41 -17.49 -15.59 9.55
C THR A 41 -17.84 -14.42 8.62
N SER A 42 -18.73 -13.52 9.04
CA SER A 42 -19.16 -12.34 8.28
C SER A 42 -18.11 -11.20 8.22
N LEU A 43 -17.15 -11.17 9.15
CA LEU A 43 -16.11 -10.13 9.24
C LEU A 43 -15.00 -10.26 8.18
N LEU A 44 -14.72 -11.48 7.70
CA LEU A 44 -13.79 -11.70 6.58
C LEU A 44 -14.31 -11.06 5.27
N CYS A 45 -15.62 -10.92 5.11
CA CYS A 45 -16.25 -10.29 3.95
C CYS A 45 -16.21 -8.75 4.00
N GLN A 46 -15.90 -8.14 5.15
CA GLN A 46 -15.73 -6.69 5.31
C GLN A 46 -14.27 -6.23 5.15
N TRP A 47 -13.29 -7.08 5.45
CA TRP A 47 -11.86 -6.79 5.21
C TRP A 47 -11.52 -6.63 3.73
N SER A 48 -12.16 -7.42 2.86
CA SER A 48 -12.09 -7.20 1.42
C SER A 48 -12.57 -5.78 1.10
N SER A 49 -13.74 -5.34 1.60
CA SER A 49 -14.33 -4.03 1.26
C SER A 49 -13.49 -2.77 1.55
N VAL A 50 -12.57 -2.83 2.52
CA VAL A 50 -11.64 -1.72 2.85
C VAL A 50 -10.57 -1.52 1.77
N PHE A 51 -10.13 -2.60 1.14
CA PHE A 51 -9.24 -2.57 -0.03
C PHE A 51 -10.01 -2.69 -1.36
N THR A 52 -11.23 -3.23 -1.35
CA THR A 52 -11.96 -3.69 -2.53
C THR A 52 -13.02 -2.69 -3.03
N SER A 53 -13.07 -1.47 -2.48
CA SER A 53 -13.94 -0.42 -3.02
C SER A 53 -13.17 0.70 -3.72
N ILE A 54 -12.51 0.35 -4.83
CA ILE A 54 -12.32 1.28 -5.95
C ILE A 54 -12.56 0.55 -7.28
N HIS A 55 -13.74 -0.05 -7.41
CA HIS A 55 -14.30 -0.22 -8.75
C HIS A 55 -14.68 1.16 -9.32
N HIS A 56 -14.76 1.24 -10.65
CA HIS A 56 -14.94 2.44 -11.50
C HIS A 56 -13.58 3.15 -11.81
N SER A 57 -12.98 3.04 -13.01
CA SER A 57 -13.53 2.79 -14.34
C SER A 57 -12.49 2.26 -15.33
N CYS A 58 -12.94 1.27 -16.13
CA CYS A 58 -12.64 0.99 -17.54
C CYS A 58 -11.18 0.85 -18.01
N PHE A 59 -10.69 -0.38 -18.05
CA PHE A 59 -9.88 -0.85 -19.18
C PHE A 59 -10.49 -2.18 -19.66
N PRO A 60 -10.57 -2.41 -20.98
CA PRO A 60 -11.38 -3.49 -21.53
C PRO A 60 -10.79 -4.87 -21.19
N LYS A 61 -11.61 -5.91 -21.42
CA LYS A 61 -11.27 -7.31 -21.19
C LYS A 61 -10.03 -7.73 -21.97
N GLN A 62 -9.47 -8.87 -21.58
CA GLN A 62 -8.19 -9.45 -22.02
C GLN A 62 -7.99 -9.57 -23.55
N THR A 63 -9.03 -9.37 -24.35
CA THR A 63 -9.03 -9.46 -25.82
C THR A 63 -8.87 -8.12 -26.55
N ASP A 64 -8.94 -6.97 -25.86
CA ASP A 64 -8.95 -5.63 -26.49
C ASP A 64 -7.65 -4.81 -26.28
N TRP A 65 -6.59 -5.40 -25.73
CA TRP A 65 -5.31 -4.72 -25.47
C TRP A 65 -4.63 -4.12 -26.70
N LEU A 66 -5.04 -4.54 -27.89
CA LEU A 66 -4.37 -4.18 -29.13
C LEU A 66 -4.57 -2.69 -29.51
N TYR A 67 -5.50 -1.96 -28.89
CA TYR A 67 -5.89 -0.62 -29.36
C TYR A 67 -6.05 0.48 -28.30
N LEU A 68 -5.83 0.22 -27.01
CA LEU A 68 -5.90 1.26 -25.97
C LEU A 68 -4.54 1.48 -25.30
N PRO A 69 -3.93 2.67 -25.45
CA PRO A 69 -2.64 2.95 -24.83
C PRO A 69 -2.78 2.90 -23.30
N GLN A 70 -1.93 2.09 -22.66
CA GLN A 70 -1.85 2.03 -21.21
C GLN A 70 -1.33 3.38 -20.69
N PRO A 71 -2.02 4.01 -19.70
CA PRO A 71 -1.51 5.23 -19.08
C PRO A 71 -0.11 5.01 -18.50
N MET A 72 0.66 6.08 -18.40
CA MET A 72 2.02 6.00 -17.87
C MET A 72 2.02 5.49 -16.42
N ARG A 73 2.99 4.63 -16.09
CA ARG A 73 3.10 3.92 -14.79
C ARG A 73 1.91 2.99 -14.46
N ALA A 74 0.96 2.78 -15.37
CA ALA A 74 -0.09 1.78 -15.17
C ALA A 74 0.40 0.38 -15.57
N LYS A 75 -0.13 -0.66 -14.92
CA LYS A 75 0.14 -2.05 -15.27
C LYS A 75 -1.11 -2.90 -15.10
N HIS A 76 -1.28 -3.86 -16.01
CA HIS A 76 -2.28 -4.91 -15.84
C HIS A 76 -1.81 -5.95 -14.81
N CYS A 77 -2.64 -6.24 -13.81
CA CYS A 77 -2.42 -7.35 -12.89
C CYS A 77 -3.25 -8.55 -13.35
N GLN A 78 -2.59 -9.65 -13.71
CA GLN A 78 -3.25 -10.87 -14.16
C GLN A 78 -4.07 -11.53 -13.04
N LEU A 79 -3.63 -11.41 -11.78
CA LEU A 79 -4.32 -11.95 -10.61
C LEU A 79 -5.64 -11.20 -10.36
N CYS A 80 -5.59 -9.86 -10.32
CA CYS A 80 -6.78 -9.04 -10.10
C CYS A 80 -7.61 -8.76 -11.36
N ARG A 81 -7.12 -9.14 -12.55
CA ARG A 81 -7.75 -8.98 -13.87
C ARG A 81 -8.18 -7.55 -14.21
N HIS A 82 -7.43 -6.55 -13.76
CA HIS A 82 -7.66 -5.15 -14.12
C HIS A 82 -6.35 -4.35 -14.15
N CYS A 83 -6.40 -3.17 -14.76
CA CYS A 83 -5.27 -2.23 -14.80
C CYS A 83 -5.25 -1.34 -13.57
N VAL A 84 -4.06 -1.20 -12.98
CA VAL A 84 -3.82 -0.40 -11.79
C VAL A 84 -2.93 0.77 -12.18
N ARG A 85 -3.38 2.00 -11.89
CA ARG A 85 -2.58 3.22 -12.09
C ARG A 85 -1.45 3.28 -11.07
N ARG A 86 -0.27 3.76 -11.48
CA ARG A 86 0.95 3.80 -10.65
C ARG A 86 1.12 2.49 -9.88
N TYR A 87 1.10 1.38 -10.61
CA TYR A 87 1.12 0.03 -10.03
C TYR A 87 2.39 -0.16 -9.21
N ASP A 88 2.23 -0.63 -7.98
CA ASP A 88 3.35 -0.94 -7.10
C ASP A 88 3.61 -2.44 -7.04
N HIS A 89 2.66 -3.20 -6.50
CA HIS A 89 2.70 -4.66 -6.49
C HIS A 89 1.30 -5.25 -6.29
N HIS A 90 1.17 -6.56 -6.49
CA HIS A 90 0.04 -7.33 -5.99
C HIS A 90 0.44 -7.91 -4.65
N CYS A 91 -0.34 -7.62 -3.60
CA CYS A 91 -0.04 -8.01 -2.25
C CYS A 91 -1.00 -9.12 -1.81
N PRO A 92 -0.51 -10.36 -1.59
CA PRO A 92 -1.35 -11.46 -1.11
C PRO A 92 -1.95 -11.15 0.27
N TRP A 93 -1.22 -10.43 1.13
CA TRP A 93 -1.67 -10.14 2.50
C TRP A 93 -2.95 -9.31 2.59
N ILE A 94 -3.25 -8.52 1.55
CA ILE A 94 -4.49 -7.74 1.44
C ILE A 94 -5.37 -8.23 0.28
N GLU A 95 -4.98 -9.34 -0.37
CA GLU A 95 -5.62 -9.94 -1.53
C GLU A 95 -5.97 -8.92 -2.63
N ASN A 96 -5.10 -7.93 -2.83
CA ASN A 96 -5.35 -6.83 -3.76
C ASN A 96 -4.05 -6.18 -4.26
N CYS A 97 -4.16 -5.40 -5.34
CA CYS A 97 -3.08 -4.57 -5.83
C CYS A 97 -2.89 -3.30 -5.00
N VAL A 98 -1.63 -2.96 -4.76
CA VAL A 98 -1.20 -1.66 -4.27
C VAL A 98 -0.86 -0.78 -5.47
N GLY A 99 -1.45 0.42 -5.51
CA GLY A 99 -1.24 1.40 -6.58
C GLY A 99 -1.71 2.79 -6.18
N GLU A 100 -1.85 3.70 -7.15
CA GLU A 100 -2.02 5.14 -6.92
C GLU A 100 -3.06 5.51 -5.84
N LYS A 101 -4.20 4.81 -5.85
CA LYS A 101 -5.34 5.16 -5.00
C LYS A 101 -5.29 4.58 -3.59
N ASN A 102 -4.53 3.52 -3.34
CA ASN A 102 -4.48 2.83 -2.04
C ASN A 102 -3.06 2.68 -1.47
N HIS A 103 -2.02 3.16 -2.15
CA HIS A 103 -0.63 3.07 -1.66
C HIS A 103 -0.47 3.71 -0.26
N ARG A 104 -1.13 4.84 0.01
CA ARG A 104 -1.12 5.46 1.35
C ARG A 104 -1.72 4.57 2.42
N LEU A 105 -2.84 3.91 2.10
CA LEU A 105 -3.51 2.99 3.01
C LEU A 105 -2.62 1.78 3.30
N PHE A 106 -1.84 1.33 2.31
CA PHE A 106 -0.84 0.29 2.52
C PHE A 106 0.27 0.73 3.48
N ILE A 107 0.77 1.98 3.38
CA ILE A 107 1.76 2.51 4.35
C ILE A 107 1.15 2.62 5.76
N ILE A 108 -0.09 3.11 5.88
CA ILE A 108 -0.79 3.17 7.17
C ILE A 108 -0.98 1.75 7.75
N TYR A 109 -1.35 0.78 6.91
CA TYR A 109 -1.47 -0.62 7.29
C TYR A 109 -0.16 -1.17 7.86
N LEU A 110 0.98 -0.96 7.18
CA LEU A 110 2.29 -1.39 7.68
C LEU A 110 2.66 -0.71 9.00
N SER A 111 2.41 0.59 9.14
CA SER A 111 2.68 1.33 10.37
C SER A 111 1.83 0.83 11.55
N VAL A 112 0.52 0.62 11.32
CA VAL A 112 -0.38 0.07 12.36
C VAL A 112 0.01 -1.36 12.72
N GLN A 113 0.35 -2.19 11.73
CA GLN A 113 0.81 -3.56 11.97
C GLN A 113 2.07 -3.58 12.83
N LEU A 114 3.03 -2.69 12.57
CA LEU A 114 4.24 -2.55 13.39
C LEU A 114 3.89 -2.16 14.83
N VAL A 115 3.01 -1.18 15.04
CA VAL A 115 2.57 -0.77 16.38
C VAL A 115 1.90 -1.93 17.14
N VAL A 116 1.03 -2.69 16.48
CA VAL A 116 0.37 -3.86 17.09
C VAL A 116 1.38 -4.94 17.46
N LEU A 117 2.36 -5.21 16.60
CA LEU A 117 3.41 -6.20 16.87
C LEU A 117 4.29 -5.79 18.05
N LEU A 118 4.69 -4.52 18.11
CA LEU A 118 5.47 -3.98 19.23
C LEU A 118 4.67 -4.01 20.54
N TRP A 119 3.39 -3.64 20.49
CA TRP A 119 2.51 -3.70 21.67
C TRP A 119 2.31 -5.13 22.16
N GLY A 120 2.08 -6.09 21.26
CA GLY A 120 1.97 -7.51 21.62
C GLY A 120 3.27 -8.08 22.18
N GLY A 121 4.42 -7.68 21.63
CA GLY A 121 5.74 -8.02 22.18
C GLY A 121 5.95 -7.44 23.59
N HIS A 122 5.58 -6.17 23.81
CA HIS A 122 5.61 -5.56 25.14
C HIS A 122 4.69 -6.28 26.12
N ALA A 123 3.46 -6.62 25.71
CA ALA A 123 2.52 -7.37 26.54
C ALA A 123 3.09 -8.74 26.94
N ALA A 124 3.64 -9.50 25.98
CA ALA A 124 4.29 -10.79 26.25
C ALA A 124 5.47 -10.67 27.22
N TRP A 125 6.30 -9.63 27.07
CA TRP A 125 7.43 -9.34 27.96
C TRP A 125 6.96 -8.96 29.37
N SER A 126 5.94 -8.11 29.48
CA SER A 126 5.40 -7.65 30.77
C SER A 126 4.70 -8.76 31.56
N GLY A 127 4.25 -9.82 30.89
CA GLY A 127 3.60 -10.97 31.50
C GLY A 127 4.57 -12.03 32.04
N LEU A 128 5.89 -11.84 31.88
CA LEU A 128 6.86 -12.81 32.36
C LEU A 128 6.83 -12.90 33.89
N TYR A 129 6.69 -14.13 34.39
CA TYR A 129 6.88 -14.43 35.80
C TYR A 129 8.37 -14.50 36.10
N PHE A 130 8.86 -13.98 37.23
CA PHE A 130 10.28 -14.01 37.60
C PHE A 130 10.49 -14.81 38.88
N GLU A 131 11.26 -15.89 38.78
CA GLU A 131 11.63 -16.74 39.91
C GLU A 131 13.06 -17.26 39.70
N GLN A 132 13.78 -17.46 40.81
CA GLN A 132 15.14 -18.00 40.80
C GLN A 132 15.13 -19.53 40.81
N SER A 133 14.40 -20.14 39.87
CA SER A 133 14.24 -21.59 39.72
C SER A 133 14.26 -21.97 38.24
N TRP A 134 14.49 -23.25 37.92
CA TRP A 134 14.33 -23.75 36.55
C TRP A 134 12.85 -23.81 36.12
N ASP A 135 11.93 -23.82 37.08
CA ASP A 135 10.49 -23.78 36.83
C ASP A 135 10.07 -22.48 36.15
N TRP A 136 10.84 -21.40 36.33
CA TRP A 136 10.69 -20.15 35.57
C TRP A 136 10.52 -20.40 34.07
N LEU A 137 11.34 -21.27 33.47
CA LEU A 137 11.28 -21.50 32.03
C LEU A 137 9.97 -22.17 31.62
N TRP A 138 9.50 -23.15 32.41
CA TRP A 138 8.25 -23.86 32.13
C TRP A 138 7.03 -22.94 32.19
N HIS A 139 7.00 -22.01 33.14
CA HIS A 139 5.92 -21.02 33.25
C HIS A 139 5.95 -19.98 32.12
N ASN A 140 7.14 -19.65 31.62
CA ASN A 140 7.32 -18.57 30.64
C ASN A 140 7.48 -19.05 29.19
N ILE A 141 7.63 -20.34 28.91
CA ILE A 141 8.02 -20.84 27.58
C ILE A 141 7.08 -20.36 26.47
N PHE A 142 5.77 -20.35 26.72
CA PHE A 142 4.78 -19.87 25.74
C PHE A 142 4.90 -18.36 25.48
N LEU A 143 5.14 -17.56 26.52
CA LEU A 143 5.33 -16.11 26.40
C LEU A 143 6.66 -15.79 25.69
N LEU A 144 7.72 -16.54 25.96
CA LEU A 144 9.01 -16.40 25.30
C LEU A 144 8.94 -16.75 23.81
N MET A 145 8.24 -17.84 23.46
CA MET A 145 8.01 -18.21 22.06
C MET A 145 7.15 -17.17 21.34
N SER A 146 6.11 -16.68 21.99
CA SER A 146 5.27 -15.59 21.46
C SER A 146 6.09 -14.30 21.26
N PHE A 147 6.91 -13.91 22.24
CA PHE A 147 7.78 -12.74 22.15
C PHE A 147 8.75 -12.85 20.99
N LEU A 148 9.42 -14.00 20.84
CA LEU A 148 10.34 -14.27 19.73
C LEU A 148 9.62 -14.16 18.37
N LEU A 149 8.44 -14.77 18.24
CA LEU A 149 7.65 -14.71 17.01
C LEU A 149 7.27 -13.26 16.66
N MET A 150 6.79 -12.50 17.64
CA MET A 150 6.43 -11.09 17.45
C MET A 150 7.63 -10.22 17.11
N ALA A 151 8.81 -10.50 17.69
CA ALA A 151 10.05 -9.80 17.36
C ALA A 151 10.47 -10.07 15.89
N VAL A 152 10.43 -11.32 15.44
CA VAL A 152 10.75 -11.69 14.05
C VAL A 152 9.81 -10.98 13.07
N PHE A 153 8.49 -11.03 13.29
CA PHE A 153 7.54 -10.33 12.44
C PHE A 153 7.70 -8.81 12.49
N SER A 154 8.02 -8.23 13.65
CA SER A 154 8.28 -6.79 13.78
C SER A 154 9.45 -6.35 12.90
N ILE A 155 10.54 -7.13 12.88
CA ILE A 155 11.71 -6.85 12.03
C ILE A 155 11.31 -6.91 10.55
N VAL A 156 10.58 -7.94 10.13
CA VAL A 156 10.13 -8.08 8.73
C VAL A 156 9.24 -6.90 8.30
N VAL A 157 8.26 -6.53 9.12
CA VAL A 157 7.35 -5.41 8.83
C VAL A 157 8.10 -4.08 8.83
N LEU A 158 9.05 -3.88 9.75
CA LEU A 158 9.88 -2.68 9.79
C LEU A 158 10.73 -2.54 8.53
N LEU A 159 11.41 -3.60 8.10
CA LEU A 159 12.21 -3.59 6.86
C LEU A 159 11.34 -3.28 5.64
N LEU A 160 10.15 -3.90 5.56
CA LEU A 160 9.20 -3.62 4.50
C LEU A 160 8.76 -2.13 4.52
N LEU A 161 8.37 -1.60 5.68
CA LEU A 161 7.98 -0.20 5.84
C LEU A 161 9.10 0.76 5.42
N VAL A 162 10.32 0.55 5.91
CA VAL A 162 11.48 1.39 5.56
C VAL A 162 11.77 1.34 4.07
N SER A 163 11.74 0.16 3.45
CA SER A 163 11.97 0.01 2.01
C SER A 163 10.93 0.76 1.18
N HIS A 164 9.65 0.69 1.53
CA HIS A 164 8.60 1.43 0.83
C HIS A 164 8.71 2.94 1.06
N LEU A 165 9.05 3.39 2.27
CA LEU A 165 9.31 4.82 2.55
C LEU A 165 10.49 5.34 1.73
N TYR A 166 11.55 4.55 1.58
CA TYR A 166 12.67 4.88 0.71
C TYR A 166 12.23 5.02 -0.76
N LEU A 167 11.51 4.04 -1.30
CA LEU A 167 10.99 4.10 -2.67
C LEU A 167 10.06 5.30 -2.89
N ILE A 168 9.19 5.61 -1.92
CA ILE A 168 8.34 6.80 -1.94
C ILE A 168 9.19 8.08 -1.96
N SER A 169 10.26 8.14 -1.17
CA SER A 169 11.17 9.30 -1.12
C SER A 169 11.86 9.56 -2.46
N CYS A 170 12.06 8.53 -3.28
CA CYS A 170 12.60 8.62 -4.64
C CYS A 170 11.50 8.70 -5.71
N ASN A 171 10.21 8.71 -5.34
CA ASN A 171 9.07 8.61 -6.26
C ASN A 171 9.12 7.39 -7.22
N THR A 172 9.65 6.28 -6.73
CA THR A 172 9.75 5.00 -7.45
C THR A 172 8.74 4.02 -6.86
N THR A 173 8.10 3.20 -7.70
CA THR A 173 7.30 2.07 -7.24
C THR A 173 8.16 0.80 -7.12
N THR A 174 7.76 -0.17 -6.30
CA THR A 174 8.45 -1.46 -6.22
C THR A 174 8.52 -2.15 -7.59
N TRP A 175 7.47 -2.03 -8.41
CA TRP A 175 7.49 -2.51 -9.78
C TRP A 175 8.58 -1.85 -10.63
N GLU A 176 8.71 -0.52 -10.59
CA GLU A 176 9.73 0.21 -11.34
C GLU A 176 11.14 -0.15 -10.88
N PHE A 177 11.34 -0.29 -9.57
CA PHE A 177 12.62 -0.73 -9.00
C PHE A 177 12.99 -2.15 -9.47
N MET A 178 12.08 -3.11 -9.34
CA MET A 178 12.34 -4.52 -9.65
C MET A 178 12.35 -4.85 -11.15
N SER A 179 11.70 -4.02 -11.96
CA SER A 179 11.46 -4.31 -13.39
C SER A 179 11.95 -3.20 -14.31
N HIS A 180 12.91 -2.41 -13.85
CA HIS A 180 13.48 -1.28 -14.58
C HIS A 180 13.76 -1.61 -16.06
N HIS A 181 14.45 -2.73 -16.33
CA HIS A 181 14.82 -3.12 -17.69
C HIS A 181 13.63 -3.42 -18.62
N ARG A 182 12.43 -3.69 -18.07
CA ARG A 182 11.21 -4.00 -18.85
C ARG A 182 10.38 -2.77 -19.16
N ILE A 183 10.77 -1.60 -18.66
CA ILE A 183 9.95 -0.39 -18.69
C ILE A 183 10.58 0.59 -19.69
N SER A 184 9.92 0.78 -20.82
CA SER A 184 10.45 1.56 -21.95
C SER A 184 10.81 3.01 -21.59
N TYR A 185 10.02 3.68 -20.75
CA TYR A 185 10.29 5.06 -20.36
C TYR A 185 11.47 5.21 -19.38
N LEU A 186 11.88 4.11 -18.70
CA LEU A 186 13.05 4.07 -17.82
C LEU A 186 14.32 3.65 -18.57
N GLN A 187 14.21 2.91 -19.67
CA GLN A 187 15.36 2.54 -20.50
C GLN A 187 16.06 3.76 -21.10
N HIS A 188 15.32 4.82 -21.41
CA HIS A 188 15.85 6.04 -22.03
C HIS A 188 16.35 7.09 -21.02
N SER A 189 16.16 6.86 -19.72
CA SER A 189 16.62 7.75 -18.64
C SER A 189 17.92 7.20 -18.07
N GLU A 190 19.04 7.43 -18.76
CA GLU A 190 20.33 6.80 -18.41
C GLU A 190 20.93 7.28 -17.07
N LEU A 191 20.42 8.35 -16.43
CA LEU A 191 21.07 8.93 -15.25
C LEU A 191 20.14 9.31 -14.08
N GLU A 192 18.85 9.59 -14.28
CA GLU A 192 17.98 10.03 -13.18
C GLU A 192 16.53 9.55 -13.34
N ASN A 193 15.87 9.23 -12.22
CA ASN A 193 14.44 8.92 -12.19
C ASN A 193 13.63 10.15 -12.66
N PRO A 194 12.90 10.07 -13.79
CA PRO A 194 12.20 11.23 -14.34
C PRO A 194 11.09 11.76 -13.41
N PHE A 195 10.60 10.93 -12.49
CA PHE A 195 9.54 11.31 -11.55
C PHE A 195 10.06 11.83 -10.21
N ASP A 196 11.36 11.76 -9.94
CA ASP A 196 11.93 12.23 -8.68
C ASP A 196 12.03 13.76 -8.67
N GLN A 197 11.33 14.42 -7.76
CA GLN A 197 11.34 15.89 -7.64
C GLN A 197 11.99 16.35 -6.32
N GLY A 198 12.81 15.50 -5.71
CA GLY A 198 13.42 15.72 -4.41
C GLY A 198 12.57 15.14 -3.26
N VAL A 199 13.27 14.66 -2.23
CA VAL A 199 12.70 13.90 -1.11
C VAL A 199 11.49 14.60 -0.46
N ILE A 200 11.62 15.89 -0.13
CA ILE A 200 10.56 16.64 0.56
C ILE A 200 9.31 16.75 -0.32
N LEU A 201 9.47 17.09 -1.60
CA LEU A 201 8.35 17.27 -2.51
C LEU A 201 7.69 15.92 -2.85
N ASN A 202 8.47 14.86 -3.01
CA ASN A 202 7.97 13.50 -3.22
C ASN A 202 7.13 13.04 -2.03
N LEU A 203 7.62 13.21 -0.80
CA LEU A 203 6.89 12.86 0.42
C LEU A 203 5.63 13.71 0.57
N TRP A 204 5.71 15.03 0.38
CA TRP A 204 4.55 15.91 0.47
C TRP A 204 3.47 15.56 -0.56
N ARG A 205 3.85 15.34 -1.82
CA ARG A 205 2.89 14.87 -2.85
C ARG A 205 2.32 13.51 -2.50
N PHE A 206 3.15 12.61 -1.98
CA PHE A 206 2.69 11.28 -1.61
C PHE A 206 1.74 11.28 -0.43
N PHE A 207 1.95 12.08 0.63
CA PHE A 207 1.12 12.04 1.83
C PHE A 207 -0.02 13.07 1.83
N CYS A 208 0.18 14.24 1.22
CA CYS A 208 -0.74 15.38 1.35
C CYS A 208 -1.60 15.67 0.11
N SER A 209 -1.25 15.18 -1.08
CA SER A 209 -2.02 15.48 -2.30
C SER A 209 -3.28 14.63 -2.42
N CYS A 210 -4.49 15.18 -2.49
CA CYS A 210 -5.70 14.34 -2.64
C CYS A 210 -6.05 14.00 -4.10
N HIS A 211 -5.23 14.43 -5.06
CA HIS A 211 -5.53 14.32 -6.48
C HIS A 211 -4.76 13.19 -7.16
N LEU A 212 -5.40 12.58 -8.16
CA LEU A 212 -4.72 11.68 -9.09
C LEU A 212 -3.69 12.48 -9.89
N THR A 213 -2.51 11.89 -10.05
CA THR A 213 -1.40 12.54 -10.72
C THR A 213 -1.42 12.20 -12.20
N ALA A 214 -1.32 13.22 -13.05
CA ALA A 214 -1.13 13.05 -14.49
C ALA A 214 0.37 12.82 -14.77
N TRP A 215 0.82 11.58 -14.61
CA TRP A 215 2.23 11.19 -14.72
C TRP A 215 2.86 11.56 -16.06
N GLU A 216 2.07 11.52 -17.13
CA GLU A 216 2.48 11.93 -18.48
C GLU A 216 2.95 13.39 -18.51
N LYS A 217 2.24 14.28 -17.82
CA LYS A 217 2.62 15.71 -17.75
C LYS A 217 3.95 15.90 -17.05
N ILE A 218 4.20 15.15 -15.97
CA ILE A 218 5.46 15.24 -15.22
C ILE A 218 6.63 14.77 -16.09
N TYR A 219 6.46 13.62 -16.76
CA TYR A 219 7.48 13.05 -17.62
C TYR A 219 7.84 13.97 -18.80
N PHE A 220 6.84 14.45 -19.54
CA PHE A 220 7.09 15.29 -20.71
C PHE A 220 7.57 16.70 -20.33
N HIS A 221 7.14 17.25 -19.20
CA HIS A 221 7.64 18.54 -18.74
C HIS A 221 9.14 18.49 -18.45
N ARG A 222 9.60 17.45 -17.73
CA ARG A 222 11.04 17.32 -17.42
C ARG A 222 11.89 17.07 -18.65
N ASN A 223 11.43 16.27 -19.60
CA ASN A 223 12.19 16.00 -20.84
C ASN A 223 12.23 17.19 -21.80
N ASN A 224 11.36 18.18 -21.64
CA ASN A 224 11.30 19.37 -22.48
C ASN A 224 12.00 20.61 -21.85
N GLU A 225 12.43 20.54 -20.59
CA GLU A 225 13.21 21.62 -19.98
C GLU A 225 14.69 21.50 -20.41
N PRO A 226 15.28 22.55 -21.00
CA PRO A 226 16.71 22.56 -21.29
C PRO A 226 17.51 22.60 -19.98
N VAL A 227 18.53 21.74 -19.89
CA VAL A 227 19.49 21.65 -18.77
C VAL A 227 20.33 22.93 -18.66
#